data_AF-A0A962BFE9-F1
#
_entry.id   AF-A0A962BFE9-F1
#
_cell.length_a   1.000
_cell.length_b   1.000
_cell.length_c   1.000
_cell.angle_alpha   90.00
_cell.angle_beta   90.00
_cell.angle_gamma   90.00
#
_symmetry.space_group_name_H-M   'P 1'
#
loop_
_entity.id
_entity.type
_entity.pdbx_description
1 polymer ?
#
loop_
_entity_poly.entity_id
_entity_poly.type
_entity_poly.pdbx_seq_one_letter_code
_entity_poly.pdbx_strand_id
1 'polypeptide(L)'
;IVPSTYEDSLLYAQVLLCSVAVGNHAILQTKYIMSQGDSESFRDLTLVSTIIKILTVPILVYFFGTWGAIAAVFMQRITYAVFASYLIHKKFREAD
;
A
#
# COMPACT_ATOMS: atom_id res chain seq x y z
N ILE A 1 -10.77 -17.62 -30.07
CA ILE A 1 -9.69 -18.21 -29.25
C ILE A 1 -9.17 -17.09 -28.37
N VAL A 2 -9.46 -17.14 -27.07
CA VAL A 2 -8.95 -16.15 -26.12
C VAL A 2 -7.45 -16.42 -25.97
N PRO A 3 -6.56 -15.41 -26.15
CA PRO A 3 -5.14 -15.60 -25.91
C PRO A 3 -4.91 -16.05 -24.47
N SER A 4 -4.06 -17.04 -24.22
CA SER A 4 -3.74 -17.53 -22.86
C SER A 4 -3.25 -16.42 -21.93
N THR A 5 -2.58 -15.41 -22.46
CA THR A 5 -2.15 -14.21 -21.73
C THR A 5 -3.29 -13.34 -21.20
N TYR A 6 -4.47 -13.41 -21.82
CA TYR A 6 -5.65 -12.69 -21.35
C TYR A 6 -6.24 -13.33 -20.09
N GLU A 7 -6.24 -14.66 -20.03
CA GLU A 7 -6.75 -15.41 -18.88
C GLU A 7 -5.90 -15.16 -17.62
N ASP A 8 -4.57 -15.18 -17.77
CA ASP A 8 -3.64 -14.82 -16.70
C ASP A 8 -3.83 -13.36 -16.23
N SER A 9 -4.01 -12.43 -17.18
CA SER A 9 -4.24 -11.01 -16.86
C SER A 9 -5.53 -10.77 -16.10
N LEU A 10 -6.60 -11.51 -16.45
CA LEU A 10 -7.88 -11.46 -15.75
C LEU A 10 -7.72 -11.90 -14.29
N LEU A 11 -7.01 -13.01 -14.06
CA LEU A 11 -6.77 -13.53 -12.73
C LEU A 11 -5.93 -12.56 -11.89
N TYR A 12 -4.87 -11.98 -12.46
CA TYR A 12 -4.08 -10.94 -11.78
C TYR A 12 -4.92 -9.72 -11.40
N ALA A 13 -5.81 -9.27 -12.28
CA ALA A 13 -6.70 -8.16 -12.00
C ALA A 13 -7.67 -8.48 -10.85
N GLN A 14 -8.26 -9.68 -10.84
CA GLN A 14 -9.15 -10.13 -9.76
C GLN A 14 -8.45 -10.15 -8.40
N VAL A 15 -7.23 -10.69 -8.35
CA VAL A 15 -6.42 -10.71 -7.12
C VAL A 15 -6.09 -9.29 -6.67
N LEU A 16 -5.68 -8.41 -7.59
CA LEU A 16 -5.38 -7.01 -7.26
C LEU A 16 -6.62 -6.25 -6.75
N LEU A 17 -7.81 -6.54 -7.27
CA LEU A 17 -9.07 -5.93 -6.83
C LEU A 17 -9.34 -6.19 -5.35
N CYS A 18 -9.00 -7.37 -4.82
CA CYS A 18 -9.17 -7.67 -3.39
C CYS A 18 -8.40 -6.69 -2.48
N SER A 19 -7.26 -6.16 -2.94
CA SER A 19 -6.49 -5.18 -2.14
C SER A 19 -6.99 -3.74 -2.25
N VAL A 20 -7.98 -3.45 -3.11
CA VAL A 20 -8.46 -2.07 -3.34
C VAL A 20 -9.12 -1.50 -2.09
N ALA A 21 -9.87 -2.31 -1.34
CA ALA A 21 -10.50 -1.86 -0.09
C ALA A 21 -9.46 -1.36 0.93
N VAL A 22 -8.36 -2.10 1.09
CA VAL A 22 -7.23 -1.73 1.96
C VAL A 22 -6.55 -0.45 1.46
N GLY A 23 -6.34 -0.35 0.14
CA GLY A 23 -5.78 0.85 -0.48
C GLY A 23 -6.64 2.10 -0.23
N ASN A 24 -7.95 1.99 -0.40
CA ASN A 24 -8.89 3.09 -0.16
C ASN A 24 -8.91 3.50 1.31
N HIS A 25 -8.91 2.53 2.23
CA HIS A 25 -8.86 2.80 3.66
C HIS A 25 -7.61 3.61 4.04
N ALA A 26 -6.45 3.21 3.53
CA ALA A 26 -5.20 3.91 3.79
C ALA A 26 -5.19 5.33 3.19
N ILE A 27 -5.75 5.52 2.00
CA ILE A 27 -5.91 6.86 1.39
C ILE A 27 -6.76 7.77 2.28
N LEU A 28 -7.86 7.27 2.84
CA LEU A 28 -8.72 8.05 3.74
C LEU A 28 -7.96 8.47 5.00
N GLN A 29 -7.19 7.57 5.61
CA GLN A 29 -6.36 7.88 6.77
C GLN A 29 -5.28 8.93 6.45
N THR A 30 -4.61 8.83 5.31
CA THR A 30 -3.64 9.82 4.87
C THR A 30 -4.28 11.19 4.66
N LYS A 31 -5.46 11.24 4.03
CA LYS A 31 -6.21 12.49 3.86
C LYS A 31 -6.63 13.09 5.20
N TYR A 32 -6.98 12.25 6.17
CA TYR A 32 -7.25 12.68 7.53
C TYR A 32 -6.00 13.32 8.18
N ILE A 33 -4.84 12.65 8.16
CA ILE A 33 -3.57 13.20 8.68
C ILE A 33 -3.25 14.56 8.03
N MET A 34 -3.40 14.64 6.70
CA MET A 34 -3.17 15.88 5.95
C MET A 34 -4.14 17.00 6.35
N SER A 35 -5.41 16.67 6.61
CA SER A 35 -6.42 17.66 7.04
C SER A 35 -6.13 18.24 8.43
N GLN A 36 -5.41 17.51 9.28
CA GLN A 36 -4.97 17.96 10.60
C GLN A 36 -3.73 18.88 10.56
N GLY A 37 -3.22 19.22 9.37
CA GLY A 37 -2.01 20.03 9.21
C GLY A 37 -0.71 19.33 9.63
N ASP A 38 -0.74 18.00 9.78
CA ASP A 38 0.39 17.21 10.27
C ASP A 38 1.35 16.83 9.14
N SER A 39 2.19 17.79 8.77
CA SER A 39 3.17 17.64 7.70
C SER A 39 4.28 16.64 8.05
N GLU A 40 4.63 16.50 9.33
CA GLU A 40 5.65 15.56 9.80
C GLU A 40 5.18 14.11 9.65
N SER A 41 3.99 13.78 10.17
CA SER A 41 3.40 12.45 10.03
C SER A 41 3.16 12.09 8.57
N PHE A 42 2.73 13.06 7.74
CA PHE A 42 2.55 12.83 6.31
C PHE A 42 3.88 12.55 5.59
N ARG A 43 4.94 13.30 5.92
CA ARG A 43 6.29 13.08 5.40
C ARG A 43 6.79 11.69 5.79
N ASP A 44 6.67 11.32 7.05
CA ASP A 44 7.18 10.06 7.58
C ASP A 44 6.42 8.87 6.97
N LEU A 45 5.10 8.96 6.84
CA LEU A 45 4.27 7.99 6.12
C LEU A 45 4.72 7.82 4.67
N THR A 46 4.99 8.93 3.98
CA THR A 46 5.43 8.91 2.58
C THR A 46 6.82 8.30 2.44
N LEU A 47 7.76 8.66 3.32
CA LEU A 47 9.12 8.13 3.33
C LEU A 47 9.15 6.63 3.58
N VAL A 48 8.50 6.17 4.66
CA VAL A 48 8.45 4.74 5.02
C VAL A 48 7.81 3.93 3.89
N SER A 49 6.68 4.38 3.35
CA SER A 49 6.01 3.71 2.23
C SER A 49 6.90 3.61 0.99
N THR A 50 7.66 4.67 0.70
CA THR A 50 8.49 4.74 -0.51
C THR A 50 9.71 3.85 -0.37
N ILE A 51 10.37 3.86 0.80
CA ILE A 51 11.50 2.97 1.10
C ILE A 51 11.07 1.51 0.96
N ILE A 52 9.94 1.14 1.59
CA ILE A 52 9.43 -0.22 1.51
C ILE A 52 9.11 -0.62 0.07
N LYS A 53 8.52 0.28 -0.72
CA LYS A 53 8.24 0.02 -2.14
C LYS A 53 9.53 -0.18 -2.94
N ILE A 54 10.53 0.69 -2.77
CA ILE A 54 11.81 0.63 -3.49
C ILE A 54 12.56 -0.67 -3.18
N LEU A 55 12.48 -1.17 -1.94
CA LEU A 55 13.13 -2.42 -1.56
C LEU A 55 12.31 -3.63 -2.02
N THR A 56 11.01 -3.63 -1.75
CA THR A 56 10.14 -4.80 -1.92
C THR A 56 9.87 -5.11 -3.39
N VAL A 57 9.63 -4.09 -4.21
CA VAL A 57 9.29 -4.28 -5.64
C VAL A 57 10.39 -5.01 -6.41
N PRO A 58 11.65 -4.54 -6.46
CA PRO A 58 12.68 -5.21 -7.25
C PRO A 58 12.98 -6.62 -6.73
N ILE A 59 12.98 -6.84 -5.41
CA ILE A 59 13.22 -8.16 -4.83
C ILE A 59 12.10 -9.12 -5.25
N LEU A 60 10.84 -8.77 -5.00
CA LEU A 60 9.73 -9.68 -5.29
C LEU A 60 9.55 -9.90 -6.80
N VAL A 61 9.71 -8.87 -7.62
CA VAL A 61 9.60 -9.01 -9.08
C VAL A 61 10.74 -9.86 -9.63
N TYR A 62 11.96 -9.72 -9.12
CA TYR A 62 13.09 -10.54 -9.56
C TYR A 62 12.87 -12.03 -9.30
N PHE A 63 12.38 -12.39 -8.11
CA PHE A 63 12.18 -13.81 -7.75
C PHE A 63 10.86 -14.42 -8.24
N PHE A 64 9.78 -13.61 -8.38
CA PHE A 64 8.42 -14.12 -8.61
C PHE A 64 7.72 -13.50 -9.83
N GLY A 65 8.39 -12.65 -10.61
CA GLY A 65 7.83 -12.03 -11.81
C GLY A 65 6.55 -11.23 -11.52
N THR A 66 5.50 -11.46 -12.31
CA THR A 66 4.21 -10.76 -12.20
C THR A 66 3.52 -11.00 -10.85
N TRP A 67 3.60 -12.22 -10.32
CA TRP A 67 3.10 -12.53 -8.97
C TRP A 67 3.83 -11.75 -7.89
N GLY A 68 5.14 -11.55 -8.07
CA GLY A 68 5.96 -10.68 -7.23
C GLY A 68 5.49 -9.23 -7.25
N ALA A 69 5.11 -8.70 -8.43
CA ALA A 69 4.56 -7.36 -8.56
C ALA A 69 3.23 -7.22 -7.79
N ILE A 70 2.34 -8.22 -7.89
CA ILE A 70 1.07 -8.24 -7.15
C ILE A 70 1.33 -8.27 -5.64
N ALA A 71 2.20 -9.16 -5.17
CA ALA A 71 2.56 -9.26 -3.76
C ALA A 71 3.17 -7.95 -3.23
N ALA A 72 4.01 -7.28 -4.03
CA ALA A 72 4.57 -5.98 -3.67
C ALA A 72 3.50 -4.90 -3.51
N VAL A 73 2.45 -4.90 -4.37
CA VAL A 73 1.31 -3.99 -4.22
C VAL A 73 0.53 -4.25 -2.93
N PHE A 74 0.28 -5.52 -2.60
CA PHE A 74 -0.36 -5.89 -1.33
C PHE A 74 0.46 -5.45 -0.11
N MET A 75 1.76 -5.76 -0.10
CA MET A 75 2.69 -5.34 0.95
C MET A 75 2.69 -3.83 1.12
N GLN A 76 2.74 -3.08 0.01
CA GLN A 76 2.68 -1.62 0.04
C GLN A 76 1.36 -1.14 0.66
N ARG A 77 0.20 -1.65 0.21
CA ARG A 77 -1.12 -1.21 0.69
C ARG A 77 -1.33 -1.53 2.17
N ILE A 78 -0.93 -2.73 2.61
CA ILE A 78 -1.03 -3.14 4.02
C ILE A 78 -0.12 -2.26 4.88
N THR A 79 1.14 -2.08 4.47
CA THR A 79 2.07 -1.25 5.25
C THR A 79 1.57 0.18 5.35
N TYR A 80 1.03 0.73 4.25
CA TYR A 80 0.48 2.08 4.25
C TYR A 80 -0.69 2.21 5.23
N ALA A 81 -1.63 1.25 5.22
CA ALA A 81 -2.78 1.24 6.14
C ALA A 81 -2.35 1.10 7.61
N VAL A 82 -1.45 0.16 7.91
CA VAL A 82 -0.98 -0.09 9.27
C VAL A 82 -0.21 1.11 9.80
N PHE A 83 0.68 1.69 9.01
CA PHE A 83 1.50 2.82 9.44
C PHE A 83 0.67 4.10 9.60
N ALA A 84 -0.26 4.37 8.69
CA ALA A 84 -1.18 5.49 8.83
C ALA A 84 -2.07 5.35 10.09
N SER A 85 -2.61 4.15 10.33
CA SER A 85 -3.37 3.87 11.55
C SER A 85 -2.51 4.05 12.81
N TYR A 86 -1.28 3.56 12.81
CA TYR A 86 -0.34 3.73 13.92
C TYR A 86 -0.06 5.21 14.23
N LEU A 87 0.21 6.03 13.21
CA LEU A 87 0.46 7.47 13.39
C LEU A 87 -0.77 8.18 13.98
N ILE A 88 -1.96 7.85 13.50
CA ILE A 88 -3.21 8.41 14.04
C ILE A 88 -3.36 8.04 15.53
N HIS A 89 -3.19 6.77 15.89
CA HIS A 89 -3.31 6.33 17.29
C HIS A 89 -2.25 6.94 18.19
N LYS A 90 -0.99 7.04 17.72
CA LYS A 90 0.09 7.69 18.45
C LYS A 90 -0.28 9.13 18.79
N LYS A 91 -0.77 9.89 17.81
CA LYS A 91 -1.13 11.30 18.00
C LYS A 91 -2.31 11.50 18.95
N PHE A 92 -3.36 10.67 18.84
CA PHE A 92 -4.49 10.74 19.77
C PHE A 92 -4.07 10.43 21.21
N ARG A 93 -3.12 9.49 21.41
CA ARG A 93 -2.63 9.12 22.73
C ARG A 93 -1.65 10.13 23.36
N GLU A 94 -1.06 11.02 22.55
CA GLU A 94 -0.21 12.13 23.01
C GLU A 94 -1.03 13.39 23.34
N ALA A 95 -2.33 13.41 23.01
CA ALA A 95 -3.25 14.52 23.31
C ALA A 95 -4.01 14.36 24.64
N ASP A 96 -3.90 13.19 25.28
CA ASP A 96 -4.37 12.89 26.65
C ASP A 96 -3.22 13.03 27.65
#